data_AF-A0A6I4TUL4-F1
#
_entry.id   AF-A0A6I4TUL4-F1
#
_cell.length_a   1.000
_cell.length_b   1.000
_cell.length_c   1.000
_cell.angle_alpha   90.00
_cell.angle_beta   90.00
_cell.angle_gamma   90.00
#
_symmetry.space_group_name_H-M   'P 1'
#
loop_
_entity.id
_entity.type
_entity.pdbx_description
1 polymer ?
#
loop_
_entity_poly.entity_id
_entity_poly.type
_entity_poly.pdbx_seq_one_letter_code
_entity_poly.pdbx_strand_id
1 'polypeptide(L)'
;MAELLGLSWVALRTWCNDIPGFEADKHFVRGGNGIEWQFKPVASIQFLIKHFTAEQQRGIQRRRAVRQAIGSSVIDDIDEDLSLEEIDKIIRLQTRLREERERQGQLIDRTVAEDAIAKMVASMQRAGLQAAREQDPTGQWPPEISESFENAVNSLILHMGQAGEKCLSDLRGGSA
;
A
#
# COMPACT_ATOMS: atom_id res chain seq x y z
N MET A 1 -45.57 10.60 1.20
CA MET A 1 -44.22 10.15 1.61
C MET A 1 -43.17 10.40 0.54
N ALA A 2 -43.32 9.89 -0.69
CA ALA A 2 -42.36 10.16 -1.78
C ALA A 2 -42.17 11.67 -2.03
N GLU A 3 -43.26 12.41 -2.04
CA GLU A 3 -43.27 13.88 -2.14
C GLU A 3 -42.54 14.58 -0.98
N LEU A 4 -42.72 14.11 0.26
CA LEU A 4 -42.03 14.64 1.45
C LEU A 4 -40.51 14.45 1.39
N LEU A 5 -40.05 13.43 0.68
CA LEU A 5 -38.63 13.16 0.47
C LEU A 5 -38.09 13.84 -0.81
N GLY A 6 -38.95 14.44 -1.64
CA GLY A 6 -38.58 14.99 -2.94
C GLY A 6 -38.19 13.95 -3.98
N LEU A 7 -38.72 12.72 -3.86
CA LEU A 7 -38.35 11.57 -4.69
C LEU A 7 -39.53 11.06 -5.50
N SER A 8 -39.25 10.28 -6.55
CA SER A 8 -40.29 9.54 -7.26
C SER A 8 -40.83 8.38 -6.42
N TRP A 9 -42.12 8.05 -6.60
CA TRP A 9 -42.72 6.89 -5.94
C TRP A 9 -42.01 5.57 -6.28
N VAL A 10 -41.49 5.45 -7.50
CA VAL A 10 -40.71 4.28 -7.94
C VAL A 10 -39.44 4.14 -7.10
N ALA A 11 -38.69 5.21 -6.89
CA ALA A 11 -37.48 5.19 -6.07
C ALA A 11 -37.78 4.81 -4.60
N LEU A 12 -38.84 5.40 -4.01
CA LEU A 12 -39.26 5.05 -2.65
C LEU A 12 -39.68 3.59 -2.55
N ARG A 13 -40.41 3.07 -3.54
CA ARG A 13 -40.84 1.66 -3.58
C ARG A 13 -39.66 0.71 -3.71
N THR A 14 -38.66 1.05 -4.52
CA THR A 14 -37.41 0.30 -4.65
C THR A 14 -36.71 0.20 -3.29
N TRP A 15 -36.57 1.32 -2.57
CA TRP A 15 -35.98 1.32 -1.23
C TRP A 15 -36.75 0.45 -0.22
N CYS A 16 -38.08 0.45 -0.30
CA CYS A 16 -38.91 -0.42 0.53
C CYS A 16 -38.70 -1.92 0.26
N ASN A 17 -38.22 -2.29 -0.92
CA ASN A 17 -37.92 -3.69 -1.27
C ASN A 17 -36.47 -4.07 -0.97
N ASP A 18 -35.54 -3.14 -1.24
CA ASP A 18 -34.13 -3.47 -1.34
C ASP A 18 -33.35 -3.16 -0.07
N ILE A 19 -33.84 -2.24 0.79
CA ILE A 19 -33.15 -1.88 2.03
C ILE A 19 -33.48 -2.89 3.14
N PRO A 20 -32.51 -3.71 3.60
CA PRO A 20 -32.76 -4.70 4.64
C PRO A 20 -33.13 -4.03 5.97
N GLY A 21 -34.12 -4.58 6.67
CA GLY A 21 -34.58 -4.07 7.96
C GLY A 21 -35.63 -2.96 7.88
N PHE A 22 -35.83 -2.35 6.71
CA PHE A 22 -36.77 -1.23 6.57
C PHE A 22 -38.23 -1.66 6.82
N GLU A 23 -38.59 -2.86 6.37
CA GLU A 23 -39.89 -3.48 6.62
C GLU A 23 -39.97 -4.14 8.02
N ALA A 24 -38.87 -4.73 8.49
CA ALA A 24 -38.80 -5.45 9.76
C ALA A 24 -39.10 -4.53 10.96
N ASP A 25 -38.63 -3.29 10.89
CA ASP A 25 -38.82 -2.28 11.94
C ASP A 25 -40.20 -1.58 11.87
N LYS A 26 -41.11 -2.06 11.01
CA LYS A 26 -42.48 -1.55 10.84
C LYS A 26 -42.54 -0.05 10.59
N HIS A 27 -41.56 0.47 9.84
CA HIS A 27 -41.49 1.88 9.43
C HIS A 27 -42.47 2.18 8.30
N PHE A 28 -42.92 1.17 7.57
CA PHE A 28 -44.01 1.25 6.62
C PHE A 28 -44.81 -0.07 6.62
N VAL A 29 -46.02 -0.03 6.08
CA VAL A 29 -46.88 -1.18 5.81
C VAL A 29 -47.17 -1.17 4.32
N ARG A 30 -46.87 -2.30 3.66
CA ARG A 30 -47.13 -2.48 2.23
C ARG A 30 -48.63 -2.38 1.95
N GLY A 31 -48.99 -1.61 0.93
CA GLY A 31 -50.35 -1.63 0.39
C GLY A 31 -50.56 -2.85 -0.51
N GLY A 32 -51.70 -3.53 -0.35
CA GLY A 32 -52.12 -4.71 -1.12
C GLY A 32 -53.61 -5.02 -0.89
N ASN A 33 -54.27 -5.71 -1.82
CA ASN A 33 -55.71 -6.06 -1.75
C ASN A 33 -56.64 -4.86 -1.42
N GLY A 34 -56.40 -3.71 -2.03
CA GLY A 34 -57.20 -2.49 -1.81
C GLY A 34 -56.79 -1.64 -0.60
N ILE A 35 -55.72 -2.02 0.12
CA ILE A 35 -55.16 -1.22 1.21
C ILE A 35 -54.06 -0.30 0.68
N GLU A 36 -54.12 0.98 1.02
CA GLU A 36 -53.09 1.97 0.68
C GLU A 36 -51.81 1.77 1.49
N TRP A 37 -50.67 2.19 0.92
CA TRP A 37 -49.38 2.15 1.62
C TRP A 37 -49.39 3.11 2.80
N GLN A 38 -49.05 2.62 3.99
CA GLN A 38 -48.96 3.44 5.18
C GLN A 38 -47.51 3.59 5.61
N PHE A 39 -47.05 4.83 5.73
CA PHE A 39 -45.71 5.15 6.21
C PHE A 39 -45.80 5.83 7.57
N LYS A 40 -44.83 5.56 8.44
CA LYS A 40 -44.61 6.36 9.66
C LYS A 40 -43.56 7.41 9.38
N PRO A 41 -43.93 8.66 8.99
CA PRO A 41 -43.01 9.56 8.28
C PRO A 41 -41.70 9.81 9.03
N VAL A 42 -41.78 10.11 10.34
CA VAL A 42 -40.61 10.38 11.17
C VAL A 42 -39.69 9.15 11.26
N ALA A 43 -40.26 7.99 11.53
CA ALA A 43 -39.49 6.75 11.71
C ALA A 43 -38.87 6.29 10.38
N SER A 44 -39.62 6.42 9.27
CA SER A 44 -39.10 6.11 7.93
C SER A 44 -37.94 7.02 7.54
N ILE A 45 -38.05 8.33 7.79
CA ILE A 45 -36.98 9.30 7.50
C ILE A 45 -35.74 9.00 8.34
N GLN A 46 -35.91 8.80 9.65
CA GLN A 46 -34.80 8.49 10.56
C GLN A 46 -34.07 7.21 10.16
N PHE A 47 -34.81 6.17 9.76
CA PHE A 47 -34.23 4.93 9.27
C PHE A 47 -33.40 5.14 8.00
N LEU A 48 -33.95 5.86 7.01
CA LEU A 48 -33.26 6.15 5.75
C LEU A 48 -31.98 6.97 6.00
N ILE A 49 -32.03 8.00 6.85
CA ILE A 49 -30.86 8.79 7.24
C ILE A 49 -29.79 7.88 7.86
N LYS A 50 -30.18 7.02 8.81
CA LYS A 50 -29.25 6.08 9.45
C LYS A 50 -28.64 5.11 8.45
N HIS A 51 -29.44 4.58 7.54
CA HIS A 51 -28.98 3.65 6.50
C HIS A 51 -27.95 4.29 5.57
N PHE A 52 -28.26 5.44 4.97
CA PHE A 52 -27.37 6.12 4.04
C PHE A 52 -26.11 6.68 4.73
N THR A 53 -26.22 7.14 5.98
CA THR A 53 -25.04 7.53 6.78
C THR A 53 -24.13 6.33 7.02
N ALA A 54 -24.69 5.15 7.32
CA ALA A 54 -23.92 3.93 7.49
C ALA A 54 -23.28 3.46 6.18
N GLU A 55 -23.96 3.58 5.04
CA GLU A 55 -23.36 3.31 3.73
C GLU A 55 -22.19 4.25 3.41
N GLN A 56 -22.38 5.55 3.65
CA GLN A 56 -21.33 6.55 3.45
C GLN A 56 -20.10 6.24 4.31
N GLN A 57 -20.30 5.91 5.60
CA GLN A 57 -19.22 5.53 6.50
C GLN A 57 -18.52 4.24 6.06
N ARG A 58 -19.27 3.22 5.60
CA ARG A 58 -18.68 2.00 5.03
C ARG A 58 -17.86 2.31 3.78
N GLY A 59 -18.31 3.24 2.93
CA GLY A 59 -17.56 3.73 1.77
C GLY A 59 -16.25 4.38 2.19
N ILE A 60 -16.28 5.29 3.17
CA ILE A 60 -15.08 5.94 3.72
C ILE A 60 -14.13 4.91 4.34
N GLN A 61 -14.64 3.95 5.12
CA GLN A 61 -13.82 2.90 5.72
C GLN A 61 -13.18 2.00 4.67
N ARG A 62 -13.92 1.60 3.63
CA ARG A 62 -13.35 0.83 2.51
C ARG A 62 -12.27 1.62 1.79
N ARG A 63 -12.50 2.91 1.49
CA ARG A 63 -11.49 3.79 0.88
C ARG A 63 -10.24 3.92 1.76
N ARG A 64 -10.40 4.08 3.08
CA ARG A 64 -9.28 4.11 4.03
C ARG A 64 -8.52 2.78 4.08
N ALA A 65 -9.23 1.65 4.08
CA ALA A 65 -8.62 0.32 4.08
C ALA A 65 -7.82 0.07 2.79
N VAL A 66 -8.37 0.48 1.64
CA VAL A 66 -7.68 0.44 0.35
C VAL A 66 -6.44 1.36 0.37
N ARG A 67 -6.57 2.59 0.88
CA ARG A 67 -5.43 3.52 1.05
C ARG A 67 -4.32 2.93 1.93
N GLN A 68 -4.66 2.25 3.02
CA GLN A 68 -3.70 1.58 3.88
C GLN A 68 -3.03 0.36 3.22
N ALA A 69 -3.77 -0.38 2.39
CA ALA A 69 -3.24 -1.57 1.71
C ALA A 69 -2.25 -1.24 0.58
N ILE A 70 -2.41 -0.08 -0.08
CA ILE A 70 -1.60 0.32 -1.25
C ILE A 70 -0.33 1.09 -0.85
N GLY A 71 -0.27 1.62 0.37
CA GLY A 71 0.87 2.39 0.86
C GLY A 71 0.72 3.89 0.59
N SER A 72 1.10 4.69 1.60
CA SER A 72 0.82 6.13 1.71
C SER A 72 1.38 6.99 0.58
N SER A 73 2.46 6.57 -0.09
CA SER A 73 3.19 7.43 -1.04
C SER A 73 2.52 7.59 -2.40
N VAL A 74 1.46 6.81 -2.70
CA VAL A 74 0.78 6.86 -4.01
C VAL A 74 -0.45 7.77 -4.01
N ILE A 75 -1.00 8.09 -2.83
CA ILE A 75 -2.40 8.55 -2.70
C ILE A 75 -2.49 9.98 -2.11
N ASP A 76 -1.38 10.62 -1.76
CA ASP A 76 -1.42 12.01 -1.28
C ASP A 76 -1.93 12.99 -2.36
N ASP A 77 -1.87 12.63 -3.65
CA ASP A 77 -2.41 13.40 -4.79
C ASP A 77 -3.79 12.91 -5.29
N ILE A 78 -4.38 11.89 -4.66
CA ILE A 78 -5.67 11.33 -5.12
C ILE A 78 -6.79 12.05 -4.36
N ASP A 79 -7.51 12.89 -5.11
CA ASP A 79 -8.68 13.65 -4.69
C ASP A 79 -9.73 12.77 -3.97
N GLU A 80 -10.32 13.27 -2.89
CA GLU A 80 -11.20 12.47 -2.01
C GLU A 80 -12.50 12.01 -2.69
N ASP A 81 -12.82 12.61 -3.84
CA ASP A 81 -13.99 12.32 -4.66
C ASP A 81 -13.79 11.21 -5.70
N LEU A 82 -12.59 10.65 -5.84
CA LEU A 82 -12.34 9.56 -6.79
C LEU A 82 -13.10 8.28 -6.42
N SER A 83 -13.82 7.73 -7.40
CA SER A 83 -14.57 6.49 -7.25
C SER A 83 -13.61 5.29 -7.09
N LEU A 84 -14.07 4.22 -6.45
CA LEU A 84 -13.28 2.99 -6.30
C LEU A 84 -12.86 2.38 -7.65
N GLU A 85 -13.64 2.60 -8.71
CA GLU A 85 -13.32 2.13 -10.05
C GLU A 85 -12.17 2.93 -10.68
N GLU A 86 -12.11 4.24 -10.42
CA GLU A 86 -11.01 5.09 -10.87
C GLU A 86 -9.71 4.78 -10.11
N ILE A 87 -9.82 4.49 -8.81
CA ILE A 87 -8.69 4.02 -8.00
C ILE A 87 -8.13 2.71 -8.55
N ASP A 88 -8.97 1.71 -8.89
CA ASP A 88 -8.52 0.45 -9.51
C ASP A 88 -7.81 0.69 -10.86
N LYS A 89 -8.33 1.62 -11.68
CA LYS A 89 -7.68 2.00 -12.94
C LYS A 89 -6.30 2.63 -12.71
N ILE A 90 -6.17 3.52 -11.73
CA ILE A 90 -4.90 4.17 -11.37
C ILE A 90 -3.89 3.12 -10.89
N ILE A 91 -4.30 2.20 -10.02
CA ILE A 91 -3.42 1.13 -9.52
C ILE A 91 -2.91 0.28 -10.68
N ARG A 92 -3.80 -0.19 -11.56
CA ARG A 92 -3.41 -1.00 -12.72
C ARG A 92 -2.45 -0.27 -13.66
N LEU A 93 -2.68 1.02 -13.89
CA LEU A 93 -1.79 1.87 -14.67
C LEU A 93 -0.40 1.99 -14.03
N GLN A 94 -0.34 2.16 -12.71
CA GLN A 94 0.93 2.22 -12.00
C GLN A 94 1.65 0.86 -11.95
N THR A 95 0.94 -0.24 -11.77
CA THR A 95 1.53 -1.59 -11.85
C THR A 95 2.18 -1.80 -13.21
N ARG A 96 1.48 -1.46 -14.30
CA ARG A 96 2.04 -1.53 -15.66
C ARG A 96 3.22 -0.58 -15.86
N LEU A 97 3.14 0.63 -15.32
CA LEU A 97 4.23 1.60 -15.39
C LEU A 97 5.48 1.09 -14.65
N ARG A 98 5.28 0.44 -13.50
CA ARG A 98 6.35 -0.17 -12.71
C ARG A 98 6.96 -1.36 -13.45
N GLU A 99 6.14 -2.26 -13.98
CA GLU A 99 6.58 -3.40 -14.80
C GLU A 99 7.37 -2.94 -16.04
N GLU A 100 6.94 -1.86 -16.70
CA GLU A 100 7.66 -1.28 -17.84
C GLU A 100 8.97 -0.60 -17.42
N ARG A 101 9.01 0.06 -16.25
CA ARG A 101 10.25 0.61 -15.69
C ARG A 101 11.24 -0.47 -15.25
N GLU A 102 10.74 -1.59 -14.72
CA GLU A 102 11.55 -2.79 -14.42
C GLU A 102 12.10 -3.42 -15.70
N ARG A 103 11.28 -3.55 -16.76
CA ARG A 103 11.74 -4.00 -18.10
C ARG A 103 12.77 -3.07 -18.73
N GLN A 104 12.67 -1.76 -18.50
CA GLN A 104 13.63 -0.77 -18.97
C GLN A 104 14.89 -0.68 -18.11
N GLY A 105 15.02 -1.51 -17.06
CA GLY A 105 16.19 -1.54 -16.17
C GLY A 105 16.30 -0.33 -15.24
N GLN A 106 15.24 0.48 -15.10
CA GLN A 106 15.21 1.66 -14.22
C GLN A 106 14.81 1.30 -12.78
N LEU A 107 14.22 0.13 -12.58
CA LEU A 107 13.88 -0.43 -11.27
C LEU A 107 14.49 -1.83 -11.18
N ILE A 108 15.40 -2.02 -10.24
CA ILE A 108 15.98 -3.33 -9.94
C ILE A 108 15.28 -3.88 -8.70
N ASP A 109 14.90 -5.15 -8.73
CA ASP A 109 14.32 -5.83 -7.60
C ASP A 109 15.27 -5.76 -6.39
N ARG A 110 14.71 -5.47 -5.21
CA ARG A 110 15.45 -5.32 -3.96
C ARG A 110 16.35 -6.52 -3.66
N THR A 111 15.82 -7.73 -3.83
CA THR A 111 16.56 -8.97 -3.54
C THR A 111 17.76 -9.12 -4.47
N VAL A 112 17.63 -8.67 -5.72
CA VAL A 112 18.71 -8.65 -6.70
C VAL A 112 19.78 -7.63 -6.33
N ALA A 113 19.38 -6.44 -5.85
CA ALA A 113 20.32 -5.41 -5.41
C ALA A 113 21.09 -5.82 -4.13
N GLU A 114 20.39 -6.39 -3.14
CA GLU A 114 21.00 -6.90 -1.90
C GLU A 114 21.99 -8.04 -2.19
N ASP A 115 21.61 -8.99 -3.05
CA ASP A 115 22.48 -10.10 -3.46
C ASP A 115 23.69 -9.60 -4.27
N ALA A 116 23.52 -8.60 -5.14
CA ALA A 116 24.62 -7.99 -5.87
C ALA A 116 25.64 -7.30 -4.94
N ILE A 117 25.16 -6.58 -3.91
CA ILE A 117 26.04 -5.95 -2.92
C ILE A 117 26.75 -7.00 -2.08
N ALA A 118 26.05 -8.04 -1.62
CA ALA A 118 26.67 -9.14 -0.88
C ALA A 118 27.78 -9.83 -1.71
N LYS A 119 27.54 -10.08 -3.00
CA LYS A 119 28.53 -10.63 -3.92
C LYS A 119 29.73 -9.69 -4.12
N MET A 120 29.48 -8.38 -4.23
CA MET A 120 30.53 -7.37 -4.35
C MET A 120 31.43 -7.35 -3.11
N VAL A 121 30.84 -7.33 -1.91
CA VAL A 121 31.56 -7.36 -0.62
C VAL A 121 32.39 -8.66 -0.50
N ALA A 122 31.81 -9.81 -0.84
CA ALA A 122 32.54 -11.09 -0.81
C ALA A 122 33.70 -11.15 -1.83
N SER A 123 33.56 -10.48 -2.97
CA SER A 123 34.64 -10.36 -3.98
C SER A 123 35.77 -9.46 -3.47
N MET A 124 35.43 -8.33 -2.84
CA MET A 124 36.41 -7.43 -2.24
C MET A 124 37.19 -8.08 -1.11
N GLN A 125 36.55 -8.91 -0.28
CA GLN A 125 37.25 -9.67 0.77
C GLN A 125 38.28 -10.64 0.18
N ARG A 126 37.92 -11.34 -0.90
CA ARG A 126 38.87 -12.22 -1.60
C ARG A 126 40.02 -11.43 -2.21
N ALA A 127 39.74 -10.28 -2.82
CA ALA A 127 40.77 -9.41 -3.39
C ALA A 127 41.71 -8.84 -2.30
N GLY A 128 41.19 -8.45 -1.13
CA GLY A 128 42.01 -7.98 0.00
C GLY A 128 42.92 -9.07 0.55
N LEU A 129 42.41 -10.29 0.72
CA LEU A 129 43.23 -11.45 1.13
C LEU A 129 44.26 -11.84 0.08
N GLN A 130 43.92 -11.69 -1.21
CA GLN A 130 44.87 -11.91 -2.29
C GLN A 130 45.96 -10.82 -2.32
N ALA A 131 45.61 -9.56 -2.08
CA ALA A 131 46.56 -8.47 -1.96
C ALA A 131 47.55 -8.69 -0.79
N ALA A 132 47.10 -9.26 0.33
CA ALA A 132 47.99 -9.68 1.42
C ALA A 132 49.05 -10.69 0.95
N ARG A 133 48.64 -11.69 0.15
CA ARG A 133 49.54 -12.71 -0.41
C ARG A 133 50.48 -12.16 -1.47
N GLU A 134 50.06 -11.13 -2.22
CA GLU A 134 50.91 -10.45 -3.19
C GLU A 134 51.94 -9.53 -2.51
N GLN A 135 51.59 -8.95 -1.36
CA GLN A 135 52.47 -8.11 -0.54
C GLN A 135 53.47 -8.92 0.30
N ASP A 136 53.09 -10.10 0.78
CA ASP A 136 53.99 -11.06 1.44
C ASP A 136 53.98 -12.44 0.74
N PRO A 137 54.68 -12.57 -0.40
CA PRO A 137 54.74 -13.83 -1.13
C PRO A 137 55.47 -14.93 -0.37
N THR A 138 56.33 -14.55 0.59
CA THR A 138 57.18 -15.48 1.35
C THR A 138 56.56 -15.87 2.69
N GLY A 139 55.47 -15.22 3.12
CA GLY A 139 54.80 -15.48 4.40
C GLY A 139 55.69 -15.14 5.60
N GLN A 140 56.62 -14.20 5.43
CA GLN A 140 57.60 -13.83 6.44
C GLN A 140 57.20 -12.61 7.27
N TRP A 141 56.00 -12.07 7.06
CA TRP A 141 55.50 -11.00 7.90
C TRP A 141 55.54 -11.41 9.38
N PRO A 142 56.13 -10.55 10.24
CA PRO A 142 55.94 -10.67 11.67
C PRO A 142 54.44 -10.81 11.97
N PRO A 143 54.05 -11.68 12.92
CA PRO A 143 52.64 -11.95 13.23
C PRO A 143 51.83 -10.67 13.48
N GLU A 144 52.46 -9.68 14.12
CA GLU A 144 51.90 -8.37 14.42
C GLU A 144 51.47 -7.57 13.17
N ILE A 145 52.25 -7.67 12.07
CA ILE A 145 51.98 -6.95 10.82
C ILE A 145 50.87 -7.67 10.04
N SER A 146 50.92 -9.01 10.01
CA SER A 146 49.89 -9.82 9.35
C SER A 146 48.52 -9.61 10.00
N GLU A 147 48.46 -9.68 11.33
CA GLU A 147 47.21 -9.47 12.08
C GLU A 147 46.70 -8.03 11.93
N SER A 148 47.58 -7.03 11.98
CA SER A 148 47.19 -5.63 11.74
C SER A 148 46.62 -5.42 10.34
N PHE A 149 47.18 -6.06 9.31
CA PHE A 149 46.72 -5.94 7.94
C PHE A 149 45.36 -6.60 7.74
N GLU A 150 45.19 -7.84 8.23
CA GLU A 150 43.91 -8.55 8.18
C GLU A 150 42.80 -7.80 8.91
N ASN A 151 43.11 -7.26 10.10
CA ASN A 151 42.16 -6.45 10.87
C ASN A 151 41.78 -5.14 10.14
N ALA A 152 42.73 -4.47 9.49
CA ALA A 152 42.47 -3.29 8.69
C ALA A 152 41.58 -3.59 7.48
N VAL A 153 41.83 -4.70 6.77
CA VAL A 153 41.02 -5.15 5.63
C VAL A 153 39.61 -5.53 6.09
N ASN A 154 39.46 -6.31 7.16
CA ASN A 154 38.17 -6.69 7.70
C ASN A 154 37.35 -5.47 8.18
N SER A 155 38.01 -4.51 8.85
CA SER A 155 37.38 -3.25 9.26
C SER A 155 36.88 -2.43 8.07
N LEU A 156 37.71 -2.29 7.03
CA LEU A 156 37.35 -1.57 5.82
C LEU A 156 36.16 -2.22 5.09
N ILE A 157 36.12 -3.56 5.02
CA ILE A 157 35.00 -4.31 4.44
C ILE A 157 33.71 -4.11 5.23
N LEU A 158 33.77 -4.15 6.57
CA LEU A 158 32.62 -3.90 7.43
C LEU A 158 32.09 -2.47 7.24
N HIS A 159 32.98 -1.47 7.19
CA HIS A 159 32.59 -0.09 6.94
C HIS A 159 32.00 0.12 5.54
N MET A 160 32.51 -0.55 4.52
CA MET A 160 31.94 -0.51 3.17
C MET A 160 30.56 -1.19 3.10
N GLY A 161 30.37 -2.31 3.81
CA GLY A 161 29.06 -2.96 3.93
C GLY A 161 28.02 -2.05 4.58
N GLN A 162 28.39 -1.44 5.72
CA GLN A 162 27.53 -0.47 6.42
C GLN A 162 27.24 0.77 5.57
N ALA A 163 28.23 1.28 4.82
CA ALA A 163 28.02 2.40 3.91
C ALA A 163 27.09 2.02 2.75
N GLY A 164 27.20 0.80 2.23
CA GLY A 164 26.30 0.26 1.21
C GLY A 164 24.85 0.14 1.70
N GLU A 165 24.65 -0.44 2.89
CA GLU A 165 23.34 -0.51 3.53
C GLU A 165 22.76 0.88 3.80
N LYS A 166 23.59 1.83 4.23
CA LYS A 166 23.18 3.21 4.46
C LYS A 166 22.77 3.89 3.16
N CYS A 167 23.54 3.76 2.07
CA CYS A 167 23.15 4.29 0.76
C CYS A 167 21.84 3.70 0.26
N LEU A 168 21.61 2.39 0.45
CA LEU A 168 20.33 1.75 0.13
C LEU A 168 19.18 2.29 1.02
N SER A 169 19.46 2.53 2.30
CA SER A 169 18.51 3.11 3.24
C SER A 169 18.18 4.58 2.90
N ASP A 170 19.15 5.35 2.45
CA ASP A 170 18.97 6.75 2.04
C ASP A 170 18.18 6.82 0.72
N LEU A 171 18.43 5.90 -0.22
CA LEU A 171 17.58 5.71 -1.41
C LEU A 171 16.14 5.32 -1.05
N ARG A 172 15.94 4.65 0.09
CA ARG A 172 14.61 4.31 0.63
C ARG A 172 13.92 5.51 1.30
N GLY A 173 14.67 6.49 1.81
CA GLY A 173 14.15 7.69 2.47
C GLY A 173 14.04 8.93 1.58
N GLY A 174 14.73 8.94 0.42
CA GLY A 174 14.84 10.09 -0.49
C GLY A 174 13.67 10.32 -1.45
N SER A 175 12.50 9.76 -1.20
CA SER A 175 11.25 10.14 -1.87
C SER A 175 10.39 11.00 -0.94
N ALA A 176 10.95 12.14 -0.51
CA ALA A 176 10.21 13.24 0.10
C ALA A 176 10.15 14.42 -0.88
#